data_AF-A0A818JES7-F1
#
_entry.id   AF-A0A818JES7-F1
#
_cell.length_a   1.000
_cell.length_b   1.000
_cell.length_c   1.000
_cell.angle_alpha   90.00
_cell.angle_beta   90.00
_cell.angle_gamma   90.00
#
_symmetry.space_group_name_H-M   'P 1'
#
loop_
_entity.id
_entity.type
_entity.pdbx_description
1 polymer ?
#
loop_
_entity_poly.entity_id
_entity_poly.type
_entity_poly.pdbx_seq_one_letter_code
_entity_poly.pdbx_strand_id
1 'polypeptide(L)'
;MYLAIFSIELINPLDYELETSLILFLDAIDGGGEHSRFIINIVIDDMNDMIPHFEHEHYHFIDNNSRTFHSIQNHFPSLLNNDTLYFYYHIL
;
A
#
# COMPACT_ATOMS: atom_id res chain seq x y z
N MET A 1 14.63 19.65 34.44
CA MET A 1 13.70 19.35 33.34
C MET A 1 14.09 17.99 32.80
N TYR A 2 13.36 16.93 33.15
CA TYR A 2 13.61 15.60 32.58
C TYR A 2 12.95 15.57 31.21
N LEU A 3 13.72 15.32 30.14
CA LEU A 3 13.14 14.92 28.87
C LEU A 3 12.59 13.50 29.09
N ALA A 4 11.27 13.35 29.04
CA ALA A 4 10.67 12.05 28.84
C ALA A 4 10.98 11.63 27.39
N ILE A 5 11.75 10.56 27.24
CA ILE A 5 12.01 9.95 25.94
C ILE A 5 10.90 8.92 25.74
N PHE A 6 10.10 9.09 24.70
CA PHE A 6 9.09 8.13 24.27
C PHE A 6 9.57 7.49 22.96
N SER A 7 9.43 6.16 22.85
CA SER A 7 9.63 5.44 21.60
C SER A 7 8.30 4.93 21.07
N ILE A 8 8.16 4.93 19.75
CA ILE A 8 7.04 4.32 19.04
C ILE A 8 7.64 3.19 18.21
N GLU A 9 7.12 1.98 18.40
CA GLU A 9 7.61 0.76 17.75
C GLU A 9 6.43 0.02 17.13
N LEU A 10 6.69 -0.66 16.01
CA LEU A 10 5.72 -1.58 15.45
C LEU A 10 5.64 -2.85 16.28
N ILE A 11 4.43 -3.27 16.61
CA ILE A 11 4.16 -4.60 17.18
C ILE A 11 3.75 -5.62 16.13
N ASN A 12 3.26 -5.16 14.98
CA ASN A 12 2.87 -5.94 13.81
C ASN A 12 3.29 -5.18 12.54
N PRO A 13 3.46 -5.86 11.39
CA PRO A 13 3.68 -5.21 10.11
C PRO A 13 2.56 -4.23 9.75
N LEU A 14 2.90 -3.15 9.04
CA LEU A 14 1.92 -2.29 8.37
C LEU A 14 1.58 -2.89 7.01
N ASP A 15 0.35 -2.64 6.58
CA ASP A 15 -0.20 -3.08 5.30
C ASP A 15 -1.05 -1.93 4.76
N TYR A 16 -0.58 -1.29 3.69
CA TYR A 16 -1.20 -0.08 3.14
C TYR A 16 -2.61 -0.39 2.60
N GLU A 17 -2.76 -1.56 1.99
CA GLU A 17 -4.01 -2.07 1.42
C GLU A 17 -5.07 -2.32 2.50
N LEU A 18 -4.66 -2.60 3.73
CA LEU A 18 -5.55 -2.76 4.87
C LEU A 18 -5.92 -1.42 5.50
N GLU A 19 -4.92 -0.57 5.75
CA GLU A 19 -5.11 0.72 6.40
C GLU A 19 -4.04 1.72 5.93
N THR A 20 -4.44 2.92 5.51
CA THR A 20 -3.49 3.89 4.92
C THR A 20 -2.95 4.90 5.94
N SER A 21 -3.54 4.95 7.14
CA SER A 21 -3.13 5.85 8.21
C SER A 21 -3.60 5.39 9.58
N LEU A 22 -2.88 5.81 10.63
CA LEU A 22 -3.21 5.54 12.04
C LEU A 22 -3.23 6.86 12.81
N ILE A 23 -4.14 6.98 13.78
CA ILE A 23 -4.17 8.10 14.72
C ILE A 23 -3.87 7.57 16.12
N LEU A 24 -2.76 8.04 16.71
CA LEU A 24 -2.40 7.74 18.09
C LEU A 24 -2.69 8.93 18.99
N PHE A 25 -3.34 8.67 20.12
CA PHE A 25 -3.55 9.64 21.20
C PHE A 25 -2.60 9.30 22.34
N LEU A 26 -1.68 10.22 22.66
CA LEU A 26 -0.76 10.10 23.78
C LEU A 26 -1.18 11.03 24.90
N ASP A 27 -1.58 10.44 26.02
CA ASP A 27 -1.94 11.16 27.24
C ASP A 27 -0.76 11.13 28.23
N ALA A 28 -0.33 12.30 28.69
CA ALA A 28 0.72 12.47 29.69
C ALA A 28 0.12 13.08 30.96
N ILE A 29 0.40 12.47 32.11
CA ILE A 29 -0.01 12.96 33.43
C ILE A 29 1.25 13.16 34.26
N ASP A 30 1.41 14.35 34.85
CA ASP A 30 2.52 14.62 35.75
C ASP A 30 2.22 14.18 37.20
N GLY A 31 3.23 14.28 38.08
CA GLY A 31 3.06 13.90 39.49
C GLY A 31 2.10 14.81 40.28
N GLY A 32 1.72 15.96 39.72
CA GLY A 32 0.75 16.92 40.29
C GLY A 32 -0.68 16.72 39.77
N GLY A 33 -0.89 15.83 38.79
CA GLY A 33 -2.19 15.55 38.18
C GLY A 33 -2.53 16.45 36.98
N GLU A 34 -1.58 17.26 36.49
CA GLU A 34 -1.75 17.99 35.23
C GLU A 34 -1.74 16.99 34.06
N HIS A 35 -2.65 17.20 33.10
CA HIS A 35 -2.84 16.32 31.96
C HIS A 35 -2.60 17.06 30.65
N SER A 36 -1.83 16.44 29.75
CA SER A 36 -1.62 16.91 28.38
C SER A 36 -1.87 15.79 27.37
N ARG A 37 -2.50 16.11 26.25
CA ARG A 37 -2.77 15.17 25.14
C ARG A 37 -2.02 15.58 23.89
N PHE A 38 -1.38 14.62 23.24
CA PHE A 38 -0.74 14.75 21.93
C PHE A 38 -1.43 13.83 20.93
N ILE A 39 -1.62 14.31 19.71
CA ILE A 39 -2.20 13.52 18.61
C ILE A 39 -1.09 13.30 17.58
N ILE A 40 -0.85 12.05 17.22
CA ILE A 40 0.14 11.67 16.22
C ILE A 40 -0.61 11.03 15.06
N ASN A 41 -0.49 11.64 13.88
CA ASN A 41 -1.01 11.09 12.64
C ASN A 41 0.13 10.37 11.93
N ILE A 42 0.01 9.05 11.79
CA ILE A 42 0.95 8.20 11.05
C ILE A 42 0.34 7.96 9.68
N VAL A 43 1.09 8.29 8.63
CA VAL A 43 0.74 7.98 7.24
C VAL A 43 1.58 6.78 6.82
N ILE A 44 0.95 5.81 6.18
CA ILE A 44 1.61 4.61 5.69
C ILE A 44 1.93 4.83 4.22
N ASP A 45 3.18 4.56 3.83
CA ASP A 45 3.60 4.64 2.45
C ASP A 45 3.16 3.38 1.70
N ASP A 46 2.49 3.57 0.56
CA ASP A 46 2.17 2.51 -0.39
C ASP A 46 3.45 1.96 -1.00
N MET A 47 3.64 0.64 -0.89
CA MET A 47 4.77 -0.10 -1.46
C MET A 47 4.24 -1.09 -2.49
N ASN A 48 4.95 -1.25 -3.61
CA ASN A 48 4.60 -2.26 -4.61
C ASN A 48 5.05 -3.66 -4.11
N ASP A 49 4.26 -4.26 -3.24
CA ASP A 49 4.45 -5.61 -2.70
C ASP A 49 3.35 -6.60 -3.13
N MET A 50 2.34 -6.13 -3.84
CA MET A 50 1.29 -6.97 -4.43
C MET A 50 1.67 -7.49 -5.83
N ILE A 51 1.44 -8.78 -6.04
CA ILE A 51 1.66 -9.41 -7.35
C ILE A 51 0.43 -9.14 -8.24
N PRO A 52 0.62 -8.72 -9.50
CA PRO A 52 -0.48 -8.54 -10.43
C PRO A 52 -1.29 -9.82 -10.60
N HIS A 53 -2.61 -9.71 -10.58
CA HIS A 53 -3.52 -10.84 -10.80
C HIS A 53 -4.20 -10.73 -12.17
N PHE A 54 -4.18 -11.84 -12.92
CA PHE A 54 -4.91 -11.96 -14.18
C PHE A 54 -6.35 -12.40 -13.91
N GLU A 55 -7.33 -11.65 -14.43
CA GLU A 55 -8.74 -12.07 -14.34
C GLU A 55 -9.02 -13.36 -15.11
N HIS A 56 -8.26 -13.61 -16.18
CA HIS A 56 -8.36 -14.79 -17.03
C HIS A 56 -6.97 -15.37 -17.33
N GLU A 57 -6.87 -16.70 -17.36
CA GLU A 57 -5.65 -17.41 -17.80
C GLU A 57 -5.32 -17.08 -19.27
N HIS A 58 -6.35 -16.86 -20.09
CA HIS A 58 -6.25 -16.49 -21.49
C HIS A 58 -7.20 -15.36 -21.84
N TYR A 59 -6.67 -14.34 -22.49
CA TYR A 59 -7.48 -13.32 -23.15
C TYR A 59 -7.40 -13.55 -24.65
N HIS A 60 -8.55 -13.52 -25.32
CA HIS A 60 -8.62 -13.66 -26.77
C HIS A 60 -8.92 -12.30 -27.40
N PHE A 61 -7.91 -11.73 -28.05
CA PHE A 61 -8.08 -10.54 -28.87
C PHE A 61 -8.06 -10.93 -30.34
N ILE A 62 -8.97 -10.35 -31.11
CA ILE A 62 -9.02 -10.48 -32.56
C ILE A 62 -8.67 -9.10 -33.13
N ASP A 63 -7.47 -8.96 -33.70
CA ASP A 63 -7.16 -7.85 -34.61
C ASP A 63 -7.91 -8.07 -35.93
N ASN A 64 -8.13 -7.00 -36.69
CA ASN A 64 -8.64 -6.98 -38.06
C ASN A 64 -7.87 -7.93 -39.03
N ASN A 65 -6.65 -8.37 -38.66
CA ASN A 65 -5.88 -9.40 -39.37
C ASN A 65 -6.05 -10.82 -38.82
N SER A 66 -7.03 -11.09 -37.95
CA SER A 66 -7.30 -12.39 -37.34
C SER A 66 -6.16 -12.98 -36.49
N ARG A 67 -5.30 -12.13 -35.92
CA ARG A 67 -4.22 -12.55 -35.00
C ARG A 67 -4.75 -12.67 -33.58
N THR A 68 -4.54 -13.83 -32.97
CA THR A 68 -4.84 -14.11 -31.56
C THR A 68 -3.70 -13.61 -30.69
N PHE A 69 -3.96 -12.65 -29.82
CA PHE A 69 -3.01 -12.24 -28.78
C PHE A 69 -3.33 -13.01 -27.50
N HIS A 70 -2.31 -13.54 -26.83
CA HIS A 70 -2.47 -14.10 -25.48
C HIS A 70 -1.91 -13.10 -24.46
N SER A 71 -2.81 -12.64 -23.58
CA SER A 71 -2.62 -11.77 -22.40
C SER A 71 -2.74 -10.25 -22.61
N ILE A 72 -3.78 -9.63 -22.00
CA ILE A 72 -3.88 -8.23 -21.49
C ILE A 72 -5.16 -8.20 -20.62
N GLN A 73 -5.28 -7.79 -19.35
CA GLN A 73 -4.80 -6.63 -18.59
C GLN A 73 -4.74 -7.01 -17.09
N ASN A 74 -3.90 -6.36 -16.26
CA ASN A 74 -3.96 -6.48 -14.80
C ASN A 74 -4.50 -5.19 -14.17
N HIS A 75 -5.21 -5.37 -13.06
CA HIS A 75 -5.51 -4.32 -12.09
C HIS A 75 -4.42 -4.41 -11.01
N PHE A 76 -3.61 -3.36 -10.86
CA PHE A 76 -2.77 -3.23 -9.68
C PHE A 76 -3.67 -2.81 -8.51
N PRO A 77 -3.60 -3.47 -7.36
CA PRO A 77 -4.30 -2.99 -6.17
C PRO A 77 -3.56 -1.81 -5.53
N SER A 78 -2.25 -1.69 -5.74
CA SER A 78 -1.43 -0.57 -5.30
C SER A 78 -1.73 0.68 -6.14
N LEU A 79 -1.83 1.84 -5.49
CA LEU A 79 -2.20 3.13 -6.08
C LEU A 79 -0.97 3.90 -6.59
N LEU A 80 0.18 3.24 -6.67
CA LEU A 80 1.42 3.85 -7.13
C LEU A 80 1.35 4.17 -8.63
N ASN A 81 1.60 5.44 -8.96
CA ASN A 81 1.64 5.96 -10.34
C ASN A 81 2.70 5.27 -11.25
N ASN A 82 3.54 4.40 -10.67
CA ASN A 82 4.63 3.68 -11.33
C ASN A 82 4.26 2.23 -11.66
N ASP A 83 3.03 1.82 -11.36
CA ASP A 83 2.46 0.51 -11.69
C ASP A 83 2.09 0.44 -13.18
N THR A 84 3.06 0.77 -14.02
CA THR A 84 2.96 0.63 -15.48
C THR A 84 3.43 -0.78 -15.85
N LEU A 85 2.51 -1.63 -16.29
CA LEU A 85 2.84 -2.94 -16.84
C LEU A 85 3.53 -2.82 -18.20
N TYR A 86 4.74 -3.38 -18.30
CA TYR A 86 5.38 -3.66 -19.58
C TYR A 86 4.87 -5.01 -20.11
N PHE A 87 4.12 -4.99 -21.22
CA PHE A 87 3.68 -6.21 -21.90
C PHE A 87 4.81 -6.74 -22.80
N TYR A 88 5.23 -7.99 -22.59
CA TYR A 88 6.13 -8.70 -23.50
C TYR A 88 5.31 -9.58 -24.45
N TYR A 89 5.42 -9.34 -25.75
CA TYR A 89 4.82 -10.19 -26.77
C TYR A 89 5.79 -11.32 -27.15
N HIS A 90 5.32 -12.56 -27.12
CA HIS A 90 5.95 -13.66 -27.86
C HIS A 90 5.14 -13.92 -29.13
N ILE A 91 5.71 -13.57 -30.28
CA ILE A 91 5.16 -13.94 -31.59
C ILE A 91 5.66 -15.36 -31.87
N LEU A 92 4.74 -16.31 -32.05
CA LEU A 92 5.01 -17.61 -32.67
C LEU A 92 4.90 -17.49 -34.19
#